data_AF-A0A920MMX9-F1
#
_entry.id   AF-A0A920MMX9-F1
#
_cell.length_a   1.000
_cell.length_b   1.000
_cell.length_c   1.000
_cell.angle_alpha   90.00
_cell.angle_beta   90.00
_cell.angle_gamma   90.00
#
_symmetry.space_group_name_H-M   'P 1'
#
loop_
_entity.id
_entity.type
_entity.pdbx_description
1 polymer ?
#
loop_
_entity_poly.entity_id
_entity_poly.type
_entity_poly.pdbx_seq_one_letter_code
_entity_poly.pdbx_strand_id
1 'polypeptide(L)'
;MNLFERLPTDITIKIYQFDPTHRELFRNCFTDIQVQGTLSRAKNLSRLYRNDLPSDWIGETRSNYLCLPDLLSVTVNDHDYMVKQLDKCKCCLRHQANRPPDILHSNLGTKKAYPYHMRCNCKCMCRHFSRQLVSSFWRPPEEEIRAWDEHVQAWIEQAEEEDNNSMWWPPLLT
;
A
#
# COMPACT_ATOMS: atom_id res chain seq x y z
N MET A 1 -31.81 -19.84 32.93
CA MET A 1 -31.29 -18.45 32.99
C MET A 1 -29.82 -18.52 33.28
N ASN A 2 -29.01 -18.03 32.37
CA ASN A 2 -27.56 -17.99 32.51
C ASN A 2 -27.17 -16.91 33.54
N LEU A 3 -26.16 -17.17 34.38
CA LEU A 3 -25.66 -16.22 35.39
C LEU A 3 -25.30 -14.86 34.76
N PHE A 4 -24.80 -14.88 33.52
CA PHE A 4 -24.44 -13.69 32.75
C PHE A 4 -25.64 -12.82 32.35
N GLU A 5 -26.85 -13.37 32.23
CA GLU A 5 -28.05 -12.62 31.86
C GLU A 5 -28.60 -11.77 33.02
N ARG A 6 -28.12 -12.01 34.24
CA ARG A 6 -28.56 -11.33 35.47
C ARG A 6 -27.60 -10.27 35.96
N LEU A 7 -26.41 -10.18 35.36
CA LEU A 7 -25.38 -9.25 35.79
C LEU A 7 -25.58 -7.88 35.12
N PRO A 8 -25.40 -6.78 35.86
CA PRO A 8 -25.26 -5.46 35.27
C PRO A 8 -24.18 -5.43 34.17
N THR A 9 -24.44 -4.72 33.07
CA THR A 9 -23.61 -4.71 31.86
C THR A 9 -22.14 -4.35 32.15
N ASP A 10 -21.91 -3.43 33.07
CA ASP A 10 -20.63 -2.95 33.56
C ASP A 10 -19.82 -4.03 34.32
N ILE A 11 -20.49 -4.85 35.13
CA ILE A 11 -19.85 -6.00 35.80
C ILE A 11 -19.48 -7.07 34.78
N THR A 12 -20.37 -7.31 33.81
CA THR A 12 -20.14 -8.23 32.70
C THR A 12 -18.93 -7.81 31.86
N ILE A 13 -18.80 -6.51 31.55
CA ILE A 13 -17.62 -5.95 30.86
C ILE A 13 -16.34 -6.15 31.69
N LYS A 14 -16.38 -5.91 33.01
CA LYS A 14 -15.22 -6.14 33.88
C LYS A 14 -14.80 -7.61 33.93
N ILE A 15 -15.75 -8.55 33.96
CA ILE A 15 -15.47 -9.99 33.90
C ILE A 15 -14.83 -10.37 32.55
N TYR A 16 -15.33 -9.82 31.44
CA TYR A 16 -14.72 -10.01 30.12
C TYR A 16 -13.32 -9.41 29.99
N GLN A 17 -13.03 -8.34 30.72
CA GLN A 17 -11.70 -7.70 30.75
C GLN A 17 -10.69 -8.45 31.63
N PHE A 18 -11.15 -9.15 32.67
CA PHE A 18 -10.27 -9.75 33.69
C PHE A 18 -9.80 -11.16 33.32
N ASP A 19 -10.57 -11.91 32.53
CA ASP A 19 -10.17 -13.25 32.09
C ASP A 19 -9.37 -13.19 30.77
N PRO A 20 -8.08 -13.59 30.78
CA PRO A 20 -7.25 -13.59 29.59
C PRO A 20 -7.73 -14.55 28.49
N THR A 21 -8.53 -15.57 28.80
CA THR A 21 -9.12 -16.48 27.80
C THR A 21 -10.19 -15.78 26.95
N HIS A 22 -10.83 -14.74 27.48
CA HIS A 22 -11.83 -13.96 26.74
C HIS A 22 -11.23 -13.07 25.66
N ARG A 23 -9.91 -12.80 25.66
CA ARG A 23 -9.25 -12.07 24.56
C ARG A 23 -9.45 -12.77 23.21
N GLU A 24 -9.46 -14.11 23.20
CA GLU A 24 -9.67 -14.86 21.97
C GLU A 24 -11.11 -14.71 21.45
N LEU A 25 -12.09 -14.57 22.35
CA LEU A 25 -13.49 -14.30 21.99
C LEU A 25 -13.64 -12.97 21.24
N PHE A 26 -12.84 -11.96 21.61
CA PHE A 26 -12.87 -10.63 21.00
C PHE A 26 -11.87 -10.46 19.86
N ARG A 27 -11.03 -11.46 19.56
CA ARG A 27 -9.99 -11.37 18.54
C ARG A 27 -10.52 -10.92 17.18
N ASN A 28 -11.65 -11.47 16.76
CA ASN A 28 -12.30 -11.10 15.51
C ASN A 28 -12.80 -9.65 15.56
N CYS A 29 -13.43 -9.24 16.66
CA CYS A 29 -13.90 -7.87 16.86
C CYS A 29 -12.73 -6.85 16.80
N PHE A 30 -11.64 -7.11 17.51
CA PHE A 30 -10.46 -6.24 17.47
C PHE A 30 -9.82 -6.21 16.08
N THR A 31 -9.77 -7.35 15.40
CA THR A 31 -9.29 -7.42 14.02
C THR A 31 -10.16 -6.56 13.10
N ASP A 32 -11.47 -6.66 13.21
CA ASP A 32 -12.41 -5.89 12.40
C ASP A 32 -12.28 -4.39 12.67
N ILE A 33 -12.13 -3.97 13.93
CA ILE A 33 -11.89 -2.57 14.30
C ILE A 33 -10.63 -2.04 13.60
N GLN A 34 -9.53 -2.80 13.60
CA GLN A 34 -8.28 -2.42 12.94
C GLN A 34 -8.47 -2.27 11.42
N VAL A 35 -9.17 -3.21 10.79
CA VAL A 35 -9.46 -3.18 9.35
C VAL A 35 -10.34 -1.98 8.99
N GLN A 36 -11.43 -1.75 9.73
CA GLN A 36 -12.35 -0.65 9.47
C GLN A 36 -11.72 0.71 9.73
N GLY A 37 -10.92 0.84 10.78
CA GLY A 37 -10.14 2.05 11.06
C GLY A 37 -9.18 2.38 9.91
N THR A 38 -8.48 1.37 9.40
CA THR A 38 -7.56 1.54 8.26
C THR A 38 -8.29 1.90 6.97
N LEU A 39 -9.46 1.28 6.71
CA LEU A 39 -10.34 1.65 5.60
C LEU A 39 -10.86 3.09 5.72
N SER A 40 -11.19 3.56 6.92
CA SER A 40 -11.62 4.93 7.15
C SER A 40 -10.49 5.93 6.81
N ARG A 41 -9.26 5.64 7.24
CA ARG A 41 -8.08 6.44 6.90
C ARG A 41 -7.84 6.48 5.39
N ALA A 42 -7.91 5.34 4.71
CA ALA A 42 -7.78 5.27 3.25
C ALA A 42 -8.86 6.09 2.52
N LYS A 43 -10.10 6.09 3.01
CA LYS A 43 -11.20 6.93 2.50
C LYS A 43 -10.86 8.41 2.65
N ASN A 44 -10.35 8.81 3.80
CA ASN A 44 -9.97 10.20 4.05
C ASN A 44 -8.84 10.65 3.12
N LEU A 45 -7.79 9.85 2.96
CA LEU A 45 -6.69 10.13 2.03
C LEU A 45 -7.15 10.25 0.57
N SER A 46 -8.08 9.38 0.16
CA SER A 46 -8.69 9.48 -1.17
C SER A 46 -9.53 10.75 -1.35
N ARG A 47 -10.16 11.27 -0.29
CA ARG A 47 -10.91 12.54 -0.31
C ARG A 47 -9.96 13.73 -0.37
N LEU A 48 -8.89 13.71 0.43
CA LEU A 48 -7.80 14.71 0.38
C LEU A 48 -7.26 14.83 -1.04
N TYR A 49 -6.91 13.71 -1.67
CA TYR A 49 -6.41 13.68 -3.04
C TYR A 49 -7.40 14.23 -4.07
N ARG A 50 -8.70 13.97 -3.89
CA ARG A 50 -9.76 14.46 -4.80
C ARG A 50 -10.21 15.89 -4.53
N ASN A 51 -9.64 16.55 -3.51
CA ASN A 51 -10.08 17.85 -3.02
C ASN A 51 -11.56 17.86 -2.54
N ASP A 52 -12.05 16.71 -2.04
CA ASP A 52 -13.43 16.53 -1.54
C ASP A 52 -13.60 16.98 -0.06
N LEU A 53 -12.67 17.80 0.46
CA LEU A 53 -12.70 18.29 1.84
C LEU A 53 -12.98 19.80 1.89
N PRO A 54 -13.67 20.29 2.94
CA PRO A 54 -13.88 21.72 3.12
C PRO A 54 -12.54 22.45 3.17
N SER A 55 -12.48 23.60 2.50
CA SER A 55 -11.33 24.52 2.46
C SER A 55 -10.67 24.71 3.83
N ASP A 56 -11.48 24.78 4.89
CA ASP A 56 -11.04 25.16 6.24
C ASP A 56 -10.34 24.01 7.00
N TRP A 57 -10.42 22.77 6.50
CA TRP A 57 -9.73 21.59 7.07
C TRP A 57 -8.36 21.36 6.44
N ILE A 58 -8.09 22.05 5.34
CA ILE A 58 -6.86 21.92 4.57
C ILE A 58 -6.05 23.18 4.88
N GLY A 59 -5.12 23.10 5.83
CA GLY A 59 -4.20 24.19 6.12
C GLY A 59 -3.39 24.63 4.88
N GLU A 60 -2.53 25.65 5.05
CA GLU A 60 -1.68 26.26 4.01
C GLU A 60 -0.80 25.29 3.18
N THR A 61 -0.74 24.00 3.52
CA THR A 61 -0.11 22.93 2.74
C THR A 61 -0.87 22.58 1.44
N ARG A 62 -1.56 23.55 0.84
CA ARG A 62 -1.98 23.45 -0.55
C ARG A 62 -0.73 23.48 -1.42
N SER A 63 -0.32 22.31 -1.89
CA SER A 63 0.29 22.23 -3.19
C SER A 63 -0.68 21.51 -4.10
N ASN A 64 -1.26 22.26 -5.04
CA ASN A 64 -2.00 21.73 -6.19
C ASN A 64 -1.13 20.82 -7.11
N TYR A 65 0.07 20.44 -6.66
CA TYR A 65 1.07 19.66 -7.37
C TYR A 65 1.48 18.35 -6.67
N LEU A 66 0.97 18.05 -5.45
CA LEU A 66 1.30 16.78 -4.81
C LEU A 66 0.60 15.64 -5.55
N CYS A 67 1.37 14.80 -6.24
CA CYS A 67 0.84 13.57 -6.80
C CYS A 67 0.48 12.61 -5.66
N LEU A 68 -0.36 11.60 -5.93
CA LEU A 68 -0.82 10.67 -4.89
C LEU A 68 0.34 10.03 -4.09
N PRO A 69 1.46 9.62 -4.70
CA PRO A 69 2.67 9.21 -3.98
C PRO A 69 3.19 10.25 -2.97
N ASP A 70 3.32 11.52 -3.36
CA ASP A 70 3.86 12.56 -2.48
C ASP A 70 2.91 12.81 -1.29
N LEU A 71 1.60 12.88 -1.55
CA LEU A 71 0.58 13.00 -0.51
C LEU A 71 0.71 11.85 0.49
N LEU A 72 0.88 10.62 0.01
CA LEU A 72 1.05 9.46 0.87
C LEU A 72 2.35 9.58 1.69
N SER A 73 3.46 10.00 1.09
CA SER A 73 4.75 10.13 1.79
C SER A 73 4.72 11.11 2.96
N VAL A 74 3.91 12.18 2.87
CA VAL A 74 3.82 13.19 3.94
C VAL A 74 2.74 12.87 4.97
N THR A 75 1.72 12.09 4.60
CA THR A 75 0.56 11.81 5.47
C THR A 75 0.54 10.41 6.09
N VAL A 76 1.29 9.45 5.53
CA VAL A 76 1.28 8.04 5.96
C VAL A 76 2.66 7.64 6.46
N ASN A 77 2.82 7.61 7.78
CA ASN A 77 4.03 7.18 8.47
C ASN A 77 4.05 5.68 8.82
N ASP A 78 2.90 5.00 8.76
CA ASP A 78 2.71 3.60 9.16
C ASP A 78 2.20 2.74 7.98
N HIS A 79 2.73 2.96 6.79
CA HIS A 79 2.28 2.31 5.55
C HIS A 79 2.30 0.77 5.64
N ASP A 80 3.31 0.19 6.31
CA ASP A 80 3.41 -1.26 6.53
C ASP A 80 2.25 -1.79 7.38
N TYR A 81 1.90 -1.06 8.44
CA TYR A 81 0.76 -1.39 9.28
C TYR A 81 -0.52 -1.32 8.46
N MET A 82 -0.70 -0.24 7.68
CA MET A 82 -1.89 -0.08 6.84
C MET A 82 -2.03 -1.22 5.81
N VAL A 83 -0.94 -1.61 5.13
CA VAL A 83 -0.94 -2.76 4.21
C VAL A 83 -1.35 -4.03 4.96
N LYS A 84 -0.74 -4.32 6.12
CA LYS A 84 -1.06 -5.50 6.94
C LYS A 84 -2.50 -5.53 7.44
N GLN A 85 -3.11 -4.39 7.76
CA GLN A 85 -4.53 -4.38 8.17
C GLN A 85 -5.45 -4.54 6.96
N LEU A 86 -5.18 -3.84 5.85
CA LEU A 86 -5.99 -3.98 4.63
C LEU A 86 -5.93 -5.38 4.04
N ASP A 87 -4.80 -6.06 4.21
CA ASP A 87 -4.60 -7.46 3.86
C ASP A 87 -5.67 -8.36 4.51
N LYS A 88 -6.00 -8.14 5.79
CA LYS A 88 -7.02 -8.91 6.54
C LYS A 88 -8.45 -8.72 6.02
N CYS A 89 -8.70 -7.76 5.13
CA CYS A 89 -10.04 -7.47 4.62
C CYS A 89 -10.56 -8.61 3.71
N LYS A 90 -11.75 -9.13 4.02
CA LYS A 90 -12.39 -10.25 3.29
C LYS A 90 -13.50 -9.83 2.32
N CYS A 91 -13.56 -8.56 1.92
CA CYS A 91 -14.71 -8.01 1.17
C CYS A 91 -15.03 -8.67 -0.18
N CYS A 92 -14.08 -9.33 -0.85
CA CYS A 92 -14.39 -10.20 -2.00
C CYS A 92 -13.28 -11.23 -2.26
N LEU A 93 -13.62 -12.30 -2.99
CA LEU A 93 -12.67 -13.33 -3.39
C LEU A 93 -11.50 -12.77 -4.21
N ARG A 94 -11.77 -11.85 -5.14
CA ARG A 94 -10.74 -11.20 -5.97
C ARG A 94 -9.72 -10.41 -5.15
N HIS A 95 -10.12 -9.87 -4.00
CA HIS A 95 -9.23 -9.17 -3.07
C HIS A 95 -8.33 -10.12 -2.32
N GLN A 96 -8.91 -11.17 -1.74
CA GLN A 96 -8.16 -12.21 -1.04
C GLN A 96 -7.11 -12.85 -1.96
N ALA A 97 -7.47 -13.01 -3.23
CA ALA A 97 -6.68 -13.57 -4.31
C ALA A 97 -5.46 -12.74 -4.77
N ASN A 98 -5.60 -11.41 -4.84
CA ASN A 98 -4.68 -10.51 -5.56
C ASN A 98 -4.16 -9.38 -4.66
N ARG A 99 -4.06 -9.62 -3.36
CA ARG A 99 -3.50 -8.67 -2.38
C ARG A 99 -1.97 -8.79 -2.36
N PRO A 100 -1.24 -7.66 -2.25
CA PRO A 100 0.17 -7.71 -1.87
C PRO A 100 0.27 -8.15 -0.39
N PRO A 101 1.14 -9.12 -0.05
CA PRO A 101 1.24 -9.62 1.33
C PRO A 101 1.93 -8.61 2.26
N ASP A 102 2.84 -7.80 1.72
CA ASP A 102 3.55 -6.74 2.42
C ASP A 102 4.05 -5.68 1.42
N ILE A 103 4.80 -4.69 1.90
CA ILE A 103 5.35 -3.62 1.08
C ILE A 103 6.49 -4.08 0.16
N LEU A 104 7.21 -5.12 0.52
CA LEU A 104 8.40 -5.60 -0.19
C LEU A 104 7.99 -6.45 -1.40
N HIS A 105 6.89 -7.18 -1.27
CA HIS A 105 6.28 -7.98 -2.32
C HIS A 105 5.34 -7.11 -3.15
N SER A 106 5.96 -6.25 -3.94
CA SER A 106 5.40 -5.69 -5.16
C SER A 106 4.99 -6.84 -6.10
N ASN A 107 3.81 -7.42 -5.89
CA ASN A 107 3.15 -8.25 -6.91
C ASN A 107 2.66 -7.35 -8.07
N LEU A 108 3.47 -6.37 -8.51
CA LEU A 108 3.21 -5.59 -9.71
C LEU A 108 3.44 -6.43 -10.98
N GLY A 109 4.18 -7.55 -10.91
CA GLY A 109 4.55 -8.37 -12.07
C GLY A 109 3.97 -9.80 -12.13
N THR A 110 3.77 -10.51 -11.02
CA THR A 110 3.35 -11.92 -11.06
C THR A 110 1.83 -12.04 -11.10
N LYS A 111 1.26 -11.97 -12.31
CA LYS A 111 -0.11 -12.42 -12.58
C LYS A 111 -0.26 -13.87 -12.12
N LYS A 112 -0.76 -14.11 -10.91
CA LYS A 112 -1.41 -15.40 -10.62
C LYS A 112 -2.56 -15.52 -11.63
N ALA A 113 -2.43 -16.43 -12.59
CA ALA A 113 -3.43 -16.67 -13.60
C ALA A 113 -4.73 -17.12 -12.92
N TYR A 114 -5.68 -16.21 -12.77
CA TYR A 114 -7.00 -16.54 -12.26
C TYR A 114 -7.87 -17.07 -13.40
N PRO A 115 -8.70 -18.10 -13.15
CA PRO A 115 -9.69 -18.53 -14.12
C PRO A 115 -10.55 -17.34 -14.56
N TYR A 116 -10.64 -17.12 -15.87
CA TYR A 116 -11.31 -15.99 -16.53
C TYR A 116 -12.79 -15.81 -16.11
N HIS A 117 -13.37 -16.83 -15.48
CA HIS A 117 -14.79 -16.92 -15.12
C HIS A 117 -15.17 -16.21 -13.80
N MET A 118 -14.22 -15.70 -13.01
CA MET A 118 -14.51 -14.87 -11.83
C MET A 118 -14.44 -13.37 -12.13
N ARG A 119 -15.24 -12.90 -13.10
CA ARG A 119 -15.43 -11.45 -13.35
C ARG A 119 -16.10 -10.79 -12.14
N CYS A 120 -15.30 -10.36 -11.17
CA CYS A 120 -15.76 -9.59 -10.02
C CYS A 120 -15.63 -8.08 -10.33
N ASN A 121 -16.77 -7.38 -10.42
CA ASN A 121 -16.88 -5.91 -10.50
C ASN A 121 -16.57 -5.22 -9.16
N CYS A 122 -15.64 -5.77 -8.36
CA CYS A 122 -15.26 -5.16 -7.09
C CYS A 122 -14.54 -3.84 -7.35
N LYS A 123 -15.14 -2.76 -6.85
CA LYS A 123 -14.57 -1.41 -6.75
C LYS A 123 -14.02 -1.16 -5.35
N CYS A 124 -13.63 -2.21 -4.65
CA CYS A 124 -13.41 -2.13 -3.21
C CYS A 124 -12.07 -1.45 -2.92
N MET A 125 -12.12 -0.42 -2.08
CA MET A 125 -11.00 0.50 -1.91
C MET A 125 -9.78 -0.13 -1.23
N CYS A 126 -9.96 -1.13 -0.36
CA CYS A 126 -8.86 -1.78 0.37
C CYS A 126 -7.75 -2.31 -0.54
N ARG A 127 -8.07 -2.99 -1.65
CA ARG A 127 -7.04 -3.50 -2.58
C ARG A 127 -6.39 -2.39 -3.38
N HIS A 128 -7.19 -1.48 -3.93
CA HIS A 128 -6.66 -0.38 -4.73
C HIS A 128 -5.70 0.47 -3.91
N PHE A 129 -6.10 0.79 -2.67
CA PHE A 129 -5.29 1.56 -1.75
C PHE A 129 -4.07 0.79 -1.25
N SER A 130 -4.22 -0.50 -0.90
CA SER A 130 -3.08 -1.35 -0.52
C SER A 130 -2.04 -1.44 -1.64
N ARG A 131 -2.45 -1.64 -2.89
CA ARG A 131 -1.52 -1.63 -4.04
C ARG A 131 -0.87 -0.27 -4.26
N GLN A 132 -1.61 0.81 -4.02
CA GLN A 132 -1.06 2.16 -4.12
C GLN A 132 -0.01 2.40 -3.04
N LEU A 133 -0.27 2.02 -1.78
CA LEU A 133 0.70 2.11 -0.70
C LEU A 133 1.98 1.34 -1.05
N VAL A 134 1.84 0.10 -1.51
CA VAL A 134 2.99 -0.68 -1.96
C VAL A 134 3.71 0.04 -3.09
N SER A 135 3.02 0.47 -4.15
CA SER A 135 3.66 1.17 -5.27
C SER A 135 4.32 2.49 -4.90
N SER A 136 3.80 3.21 -3.90
CA SER A 136 4.30 4.53 -3.50
C SER A 136 5.47 4.47 -2.53
N PHE A 137 5.58 3.39 -1.76
CA PHE A 137 6.63 3.23 -0.75
C PHE A 137 7.60 2.08 -1.04
N TRP A 138 7.33 1.26 -2.07
CA TRP A 138 8.26 0.23 -2.53
C TRP A 138 9.56 0.89 -2.99
N ARG A 139 10.66 0.37 -2.46
CA ARG A 139 12.00 0.65 -2.95
C ARG A 139 12.59 -0.67 -3.44
N PRO A 140 13.29 -0.67 -4.58
CA PRO A 140 14.05 -1.84 -4.98
C PRO A 140 15.06 -2.19 -3.88
N PRO A 141 15.38 -3.48 -3.67
CA PRO A 141 16.53 -3.88 -2.85
C PRO A 141 17.80 -3.12 -3.28
N GLU A 142 18.65 -2.72 -2.33
CA GLU A 142 19.88 -1.97 -2.64
C GLU A 142 20.79 -2.68 -3.64
N GLU A 143 20.77 -4.02 -3.63
CA GLU A 143 21.51 -4.88 -4.57
C GLU A 143 20.99 -4.73 -6.01
N GLU A 144 19.68 -4.60 -6.20
CA GLU A 144 19.08 -4.38 -7.52
C GLU A 144 19.35 -2.95 -8.03
N ILE A 145 19.34 -1.96 -7.13
CA ILE A 145 19.71 -0.58 -7.45
C ILE A 145 21.16 -0.53 -7.95
N ARG A 146 22.08 -1.15 -7.21
CA ARG A 146 23.50 -1.19 -7.57
C ARG A 146 23.74 -1.87 -8.92
N ALA A 147 23.10 -3.01 -9.15
CA ALA A 147 23.21 -3.72 -10.43
C ALA A 147 22.66 -2.88 -11.61
N TRP A 148 21.60 -2.11 -11.39
CA TRP A 148 21.07 -1.19 -12.39
C TRP A 148 22.02 -0.02 -12.65
N ASP A 149 22.59 0.58 -11.60
CA ASP A 149 23.57 1.66 -11.73
C ASP A 149 24.83 1.19 -12.48
N GLU A 150 25.36 0.02 -12.13
CA GLU A 150 26.50 -0.60 -12.84
C GLU A 150 26.20 -0.84 -14.33
N HIS A 151 25.01 -1.34 -14.65
CA HIS A 151 24.58 -1.54 -16.04
C HIS A 151 24.45 -0.22 -16.81
N VAL A 152 23.91 0.83 -16.18
CA VAL A 152 23.80 2.16 -16.79
C VAL A 152 25.18 2.77 -17.02
N GLN A 153 26.10 2.66 -16.07
CA GLN A 153 27.49 3.14 -16.25
C GLN A 153 28.19 2.43 -17.41
N ALA A 154 28.09 1.10 -17.49
CA ALA A 154 28.65 0.35 -18.60
C ALA A 154 28.07 0.79 -19.97
N TRP A 155 26.79 1.14 -20.01
CA TRP A 155 26.13 1.64 -21.22
C TRP A 155 26.61 3.04 -21.61
N ILE A 156 26.85 3.92 -20.62
CA ILE A 156 27.41 5.26 -20.83
C ILE A 156 28.85 5.14 -21.37
N GLU A 157 29.68 4.33 -20.72
CA GLU A 157 31.08 4.10 -21.15
C GLU A 157 31.15 3.58 -22.59
N GLN A 158 30.28 2.62 -22.94
CA GLN A 158 30.21 2.09 -24.30
C GLN A 158 29.77 3.16 -25.32
N ALA A 159 28.79 4.00 -24.97
CA ALA A 159 28.34 5.09 -25.84
C ALA A 159 29.44 6.15 -26.06
N GLU A 160 30.22 6.47 -25.02
CA GLU A 160 31.36 7.39 -25.12
C GLU A 160 32.52 6.80 -25.96
N GLU A 161 32.76 5.49 -25.87
CA GLU A 161 33.78 4.81 -26.68
C GLU A 161 33.39 4.73 -28.16
N GLU A 162 32.11 4.49 -28.45
CA GLU A 162 31.55 4.53 -29.81
C GLU A 162 31.60 5.94 -30.41
N ASP A 163 31.29 6.98 -29.63
CA ASP A 163 31.37 8.38 -30.08
C ASP A 163 32.82 8.81 -30.34
N ASN A 164 33.76 8.44 -29.45
CA ASN A 164 35.19 8.69 -29.64
C ASN A 164 35.78 7.96 -30.85
N ASN A 165 35.34 6.73 -31.16
CA ASN A 165 35.74 6.02 -32.37
C ASN A 165 35.11 6.59 -33.64
N SER A 166 33.95 7.24 -33.55
CA SER A 166 33.29 7.92 -34.67
C SER A 166 33.97 9.24 -35.06
N MET A 167 34.84 9.80 -34.21
CA MET A 167 35.53 11.07 -34.45
C MET A 167 36.79 10.94 -35.34
N TRP A 168 37.21 9.72 -35.69
CA TRP A 168 38.37 9.43 -36.52
C TRP A 168 37.99 9.07 -37.97
N TRP A 169 37.20 9.90 -38.65
CA TRP A 169 37.12 9.83 -40.11
C TRP A 169 38.26 10.66 -40.71
N PRO A 170 39.13 10.09 -41.57
CA PRO A 170 40.18 10.87 -42.20
C PRO A 170 39.55 11.97 -43.06
N PRO A 171 40.11 13.20 -43.08
CA PRO A 171 39.57 14.25 -43.93
C PRO A 171 39.62 13.78 -45.39
N LEU A 172 38.47 13.84 -46.06
CA LEU A 172 38.37 13.61 -47.49
C LEU A 172 39.29 14.61 -48.20
N LEU A 173 40.44 14.11 -48.66
CA LEU A 173 41.36 14.84 -49.53
C LEU A 173 40.64 15.10 -50.86
N THR A 174 40.27 16.36 -51.09
CA THR A 174 39.92 16.90 -52.42
C THR A 174 40.79 18.10 -52.71
#